data_AF-A0A5H2YFT2-F1
#
_entry.id   AF-A0A5H2YFT2-F1
#
_cell.length_a   1.000
_cell.length_b   1.000
_cell.length_c   1.000
_cell.angle_alpha   90.00
_cell.angle_beta   90.00
_cell.angle_gamma   90.00
#
_symmetry.space_group_name_H-M   'P 1'
#
loop_
_entity.id
_entity.type
_entity.pdbx_description
1 polymer ?
#
loop_
_entity_poly.entity_id
_entity_poly.type
_entity_poly.pdbx_seq_one_letter_code
_entity_poly.pdbx_strand_id
1 'polypeptide(L)'
;MIDQRAIVLDTWAGRRYYAVEVIGETPKKVRVRILTQGGVMLPGRRYLHCGEEVLVPKHAVVNLPAEQHKIEQGYYDGHVTGYGGVGDAR
;
A
#
# COMPACT_ATOMS: atom_id res chain seq x y z
N MET A 1 -17.44 2.37 -11.69
CA MET A 1 -17.05 1.49 -10.55
C MET A 1 -15.56 1.66 -10.35
N ILE A 2 -15.12 1.86 -9.11
CA ILE A 2 -13.69 1.92 -8.75
C ILE A 2 -13.20 0.47 -8.65
N ASP A 3 -12.24 0.06 -9.48
CA ASP A 3 -11.63 -1.28 -9.37
C ASP A 3 -10.55 -1.26 -8.28
N GLN A 4 -10.97 -1.58 -7.05
CA GLN A 4 -10.08 -1.64 -5.90
C GLN A 4 -9.36 -2.99 -5.85
N ARG A 5 -8.03 -2.91 -5.74
CA ARG A 5 -7.11 -4.05 -5.65
C ARG A 5 -6.08 -3.79 -4.56
N ALA A 6 -5.20 -4.74 -4.32
CA ALA A 6 -4.08 -4.58 -3.41
C ALA A 6 -2.76 -4.81 -4.12
N ILE A 7 -1.74 -4.02 -3.78
CA ILE A 7 -0.35 -4.40 -4.03
C ILE A 7 0.08 -5.34 -2.91
N VAL A 8 0.70 -6.46 -3.27
CA VAL A 8 1.35 -7.37 -2.31
C VAL A 8 2.84 -7.12 -2.29
N LEU A 9 3.38 -6.96 -1.10
CA LEU A 9 4.82 -6.97 -0.85
C LEU A 9 5.17 -8.18 0.01
N ASP A 10 6.09 -9.01 -0.49
CA ASP A 10 6.67 -10.08 0.32
C ASP A 10 7.71 -9.48 1.26
N THR A 11 7.55 -9.75 2.56
CA THR A 11 8.50 -9.37 3.61
C THR A 11 8.97 -10.61 4.36
N TRP A 12 10.03 -10.49 5.17
CA TRP A 12 10.50 -11.59 6.01
C TRP A 12 9.43 -12.08 6.99
N ALA A 13 8.49 -11.21 7.39
CA ALA A 13 7.38 -11.50 8.29
C ALA A 13 6.10 -11.93 7.53
N GLY A 14 6.21 -12.25 6.24
CA GLY A 14 5.08 -12.64 5.39
C GLY A 14 4.63 -11.53 4.43
N ARG A 15 3.43 -11.70 3.89
CA ARG A 15 2.85 -10.81 2.87
C ARG A 15 2.12 -9.64 3.48
N ARG A 16 2.40 -8.45 2.95
CA ARG A 16 1.70 -7.21 3.29
C ARG A 16 0.88 -6.73 2.12
N TYR A 17 -0.37 -6.33 2.38
CA TYR A 17 -1.34 -5.93 1.36
C TYR A 17 -1.65 -4.44 1.51
N TYR A 18 -1.45 -3.66 0.46
CA TYR A 18 -1.70 -2.23 0.46
C TYR A 18 -2.81 -1.90 -0.55
N ALA A 19 -3.86 -1.23 -0.10
CA ALA A 19 -5.01 -0.92 -0.93
C ALA A 19 -4.65 0.08 -2.03
N VAL A 20 -5.09 -0.22 -3.25
CA VAL A 20 -4.88 0.60 -4.44
C VAL A 20 -6.12 0.60 -5.34
N GLU A 21 -6.23 1.62 -6.17
CA GLU A 21 -7.18 1.68 -7.28
C GLU A 21 -6.43 1.39 -8.60
N VAL A 22 -6.97 0.52 -9.44
CA VAL A 22 -6.46 0.31 -10.80
C VAL A 22 -7.00 1.40 -11.71
N ILE A 23 -6.12 2.25 -12.24
CA ILE A 23 -6.48 3.37 -13.13
C ILE A 23 -6.31 2.99 -14.60
N GLY A 24 -5.38 2.09 -14.89
CA GLY A 24 -5.15 1.63 -16.25
C GLY A 24 -4.12 0.52 -16.33
N GLU A 25 -4.02 -0.08 -17.50
CA GLU A 25 -3.10 -1.19 -17.74
C GLU A 25 -2.21 -0.91 -18.95
N THR A 26 -0.99 -1.44 -18.88
CA THR A 26 -0.07 -1.59 -20.01
C THR A 26 0.14 -3.08 -20.25
N PRO A 27 0.76 -3.50 -21.37
CA PRO A 27 0.99 -4.93 -21.65
C PRO A 27 1.75 -5.66 -20.52
N LYS A 28 2.66 -4.97 -19.83
CA LYS A 28 3.54 -5.58 -18.81
C LYS A 28 3.27 -5.13 -17.37
N LYS A 29 2.62 -3.99 -17.17
CA LYS A 29 2.44 -3.34 -15.87
C LYS A 29 1.03 -2.79 -15.70
N VAL A 30 0.62 -2.58 -14.47
CA VAL A 30 -0.64 -1.89 -14.12
C VAL A 30 -0.28 -0.52 -13.56
N ARG A 31 -1.02 0.51 -13.95
CA ARG A 31 -0.99 1.83 -13.30
C ARG A 31 -2.02 1.82 -12.19
N VAL A 32 -1.54 2.07 -10.98
CA VAL A 32 -2.36 2.06 -9.77
C VAL A 32 -2.22 3.35 -9.00
N ARG A 33 -3.28 3.78 -8.34
CA ARG A 33 -3.30 4.88 -7.36
C ARG A 33 -3.24 4.31 -5.96
N ILE A 34 -2.38 4.85 -5.10
CA ILE A 34 -2.31 4.44 -3.70
C ILE A 34 -3.55 4.92 -2.95
N LEU A 35 -4.24 4.01 -2.26
CA LEU A 35 -5.38 4.35 -1.38
C LEU A 35 -5.02 4.23 0.10
N THR A 36 -3.92 3.53 0.43
CA THR A 36 -3.40 3.41 1.78
C THR A 36 -2.98 4.79 2.33
N GLN A 37 -3.63 5.24 3.41
CA GLN A 37 -3.48 6.59 3.97
C GLN A 37 -2.03 6.89 4.42
N GLY A 38 -1.38 5.97 5.12
CA GLY A 38 0.01 6.10 5.55
C GLY A 38 1.06 5.77 4.48
N GLY A 39 0.65 5.74 3.20
CA GLY A 39 1.53 5.48 2.06
C GLY A 39 2.07 4.05 2.00
N VAL A 40 2.95 3.81 1.03
CA VAL A 40 3.54 2.49 0.73
C VAL A 40 5.03 2.66 0.41
N MET A 41 5.87 1.80 1.00
CA MET A 41 7.28 1.68 0.61
C MET A 41 7.45 0.56 -0.41
N LEU A 42 7.73 0.93 -1.66
CA LEU A 42 8.06 -0.03 -2.70
C LEU A 42 9.52 -0.48 -2.61
N PRO A 43 9.87 -1.63 -3.23
CA PRO A 43 11.24 -2.09 -3.33
C PRO A 43 12.18 -1.00 -3.89
N GLY A 44 13.39 -0.95 -3.34
CA GLY A 44 14.39 0.08 -3.65
C GLY A 44 14.22 1.39 -2.87
N ARG A 45 13.57 1.36 -1.70
CA ARG A 45 13.33 2.52 -0.83
C ARG A 45 12.54 3.64 -1.50
N ARG A 46 11.51 3.28 -2.27
CA ARG A 46 10.64 4.24 -2.98
C ARG A 46 9.33 4.39 -2.23
N TYR A 47 9.25 5.42 -1.40
CA TYR A 47 8.03 5.75 -0.68
C TYR A 47 7.04 6.49 -1.59
N LEU A 48 5.77 6.12 -1.50
CA LEU A 48 4.66 6.76 -2.20
C LEU A 48 3.56 7.13 -1.20
N HIS A 49 3.04 8.35 -1.33
CA HIS A 49 1.94 8.87 -0.54
C HIS A 49 0.58 8.40 -1.08
N CYS A 50 -0.44 8.48 -0.23
CA CYS A 50 -1.83 8.28 -0.66
C CYS A 50 -2.20 9.25 -1.80
N GLY A 51 -2.89 8.74 -2.81
CA GLY A 51 -3.28 9.49 -4.01
C GLY A 51 -2.23 9.51 -5.13
N GLU A 52 -0.98 9.14 -4.84
CA GLU A 52 0.06 9.06 -5.88
C GLU A 52 -0.15 7.86 -6.80
N GLU A 53 0.32 7.99 -8.05
CA GLU A 53 0.18 6.97 -9.08
C GLU A 53 1.53 6.32 -9.41
N VAL A 54 1.53 5.00 -9.61
CA VAL A 54 2.74 4.25 -9.92
C VAL A 54 2.45 3.09 -10.88
N LEU A 55 3.46 2.71 -11.68
CA LEU A 55 3.44 1.50 -12.48
C LEU A 55 4.06 0.33 -11.72
N VAL A 56 3.26 -0.71 -11.47
CA VAL A 56 3.69 -1.95 -10.80
C VAL A 56 3.57 -3.16 -11.73
N PRO A 57 4.38 -4.22 -11.53
CA PRO A 57 4.21 -5.46 -12.27
C PRO A 57 2.82 -6.07 -12.04
N LYS A 58 2.21 -6.68 -13.07
CA LYS A 58 0.85 -7.26 -12.95
C LYS A 58 0.74 -8.30 -11.83
N HIS A 59 1.76 -9.12 -11.64
CA HIS A 59 1.78 -10.16 -10.61
C HIS A 59 1.80 -9.62 -9.17
N ALA A 60 2.14 -8.34 -8.98
CA ALA A 60 2.13 -7.71 -7.65
C ALA A 60 0.73 -7.19 -7.27
N VAL A 61 -0.21 -7.14 -8.20
CA VAL A 61 -1.59 -6.68 -7.98
C VAL A 61 -2.49 -7.89 -7.80
N VAL A 62 -3.21 -7.92 -6.68
CA VAL A 62 -4.14 -9.01 -6.32
C VAL A 62 -5.49 -8.45 -5.89
N ASN A 63 -6.47 -9.34 -5.75
CA ASN A 63 -7.74 -8.98 -5.12
C ASN A 63 -7.53 -8.54 -3.68
N LEU A 64 -8.31 -7.56 -3.22
CA LEU A 64 -8.33 -7.21 -1.80
C LEU A 64 -8.60 -8.46 -0.94
N PRO A 65 -7.85 -8.69 0.15
CA PRO A 65 -8.21 -9.72 1.11
C PRO A 65 -9.58 -9.39 1.73
N ALA A 66 -10.39 -10.42 1.97
CA ALA A 66 -11.73 -10.26 2.57
C ALA A 66 -11.67 -9.73 4.01
N GLU A 67 -10.60 -10.06 4.72
CA GLU A 67 -10.34 -9.65 6.10
C GLU A 67 -9.61 -8.30 6.12
N GLN A 68 -10.30 -7.24 6.57
CA GLN A 68 -9.76 -5.87 6.58
C GLN A 68 -8.48 -5.71 7.40
N HIS A 69 -8.31 -6.49 8.48
CA HIS A 69 -7.11 -6.42 9.33
C HIS A 69 -5.83 -6.88 8.60
N LYS A 70 -5.95 -7.52 7.44
CA LYS A 70 -4.81 -7.91 6.58
C LYS A 70 -4.35 -6.79 5.65
N ILE A 71 -5.11 -5.69 5.59
CA ILE A 71 -4.81 -4.53 4.76
C ILE A 71 -4.04 -3.53 5.60
N GLU A 72 -2.81 -3.26 5.18
CA GLU A 72 -1.94 -2.28 5.80
C GLU A 72 -2.49 -0.87 5.63
N GLN A 73 -2.46 -0.10 6.72
CA GLN A 73 -2.91 1.29 6.75
C GLN A 73 -1.79 2.29 6.41
N GLY A 74 -0.55 1.82 6.31
CA GLY A 74 0.60 2.63 5.96
C GLY A 74 1.90 1.86 6.02
N TYR A 75 2.94 2.41 5.41
CA TYR A 75 4.29 1.96 5.67
C TYR A 75 4.81 2.61 6.95
N TYR A 76 5.13 1.79 7.95
CA TYR A 76 5.77 2.21 9.18
C TYR A 76 7.29 1.99 9.07
N ASP A 77 8.08 3.06 9.08
CA ASP A 77 9.54 3.02 9.00
C ASP A 77 10.25 3.13 10.37
N GLY A 78 9.47 3.27 11.46
CA GLY A 78 9.99 3.49 12.81
C GLY A 78 10.19 4.97 13.20
N HIS A 79 10.07 5.92 12.27
CA HIS A 79 10.13 7.35 12.55
C HIS A 79 8.72 7.96 12.53
N VAL A 80 8.23 8.33 13.71
CA VAL A 80 7.07 9.22 13.85
C VAL A 80 7.55 10.65 13.62
N THR A 81 7.63 11.09 12.38
CA THR A 81 7.75 12.53 12.09
C THR A 81 6.35 13.15 12.11
N GLY A 82 5.76 13.25 13.32
CA GLY A 82 4.43 13.85 13.62
C GLY A 82 3.24 13.03 13.10
N TYR A 83 2.14 12.76 13.79
CA TYR A 83 1.62 13.05 15.12
C TYR A 83 1.28 11.70 15.75
N GLY A 84 2.20 11.16 16.54
CA GLY A 84 1.99 9.94 17.32
C GLY A 84 2.41 10.21 18.74
N GLY A 85 1.79 11.23 19.35
CA GLY A 85 1.83 11.38 20.79
C GLY A 85 1.29 10.08 21.39
N VAL A 86 2.11 9.41 22.18
CA VAL A 86 1.66 8.40 23.12
C VAL A 86 0.52 9.04 23.90
N GLY A 87 -0.71 8.61 23.63
CA GLY A 87 -1.81 8.86 24.55
C GLY A 87 -1.47 8.13 25.82
N ASP A 88 -0.84 8.84 26.75
CA ASP A 88 -0.66 8.40 28.13
C ASP A 88 -2.07 8.07 28.66
N ALA A 89 -2.33 6.79 28.87
CA ALA A 89 -3.56 6.34 29.50
C ALA A 89 -3.49 6.74 30.98
N ARG A 90 -4.11 7.87 31.31
CA ARG A 90 -4.48 8.23 32.68
C ARG A 90 -5.92 7.86 32.97
#